data_AF-A0A1H8KB41-F1
#
_entry.id   AF-A0A1H8KB41-F1
#
_cell.length_a   1.000
_cell.length_b   1.000
_cell.length_c   1.000
_cell.angle_alpha   90.00
_cell.angle_beta   90.00
_cell.angle_gamma   90.00
#
_symmetry.space_group_name_H-M   'P 1'
#
loop_
_entity.id
_entity.type
_entity.pdbx_description
1 polymer ?
#
loop_
_entity_poly.entity_id
_entity_poly.type
_entity_poly.pdbx_seq_one_letter_code
_entity_poly.pdbx_strand_id
1 'polypeptide(L)' 'MIEWRLNAPRWVQIAEVLKARIADGTYPVDSPLPSEHQLVQEFGVARGTARKVLVRLREEGVAYSVRGLGTFVAPAKIEG' A
#
# COMPACT_ATOMS: atom_id res chain seq x y z
N MET A 1 -0.45 -5.42 17.05
CA MET A 1 0.72 -4.53 16.90
C MET A 1 1.63 -5.18 15.87
N ILE A 2 1.98 -4.51 14.78
CA ILE A 2 2.85 -5.12 13.75
C ILE A 2 4.24 -5.32 14.36
N GLU A 3 4.73 -6.56 14.30
CA GLU A 3 6.10 -6.86 14.67
C GLU A 3 7.02 -6.43 13.51
N TRP A 4 7.74 -5.33 13.72
CA TRP A 4 8.65 -4.80 12.72
C TRP A 4 9.90 -5.66 12.63
N ARG A 5 10.20 -6.16 11.45
CA ARG A 5 11.48 -6.81 11.15
C ARG A 5 12.59 -5.76 11.17
N LEU A 6 13.58 -5.91 12.05
CA LEU A 6 14.68 -4.96 12.20
C LEU A 6 15.63 -4.95 10.98
N ASN A 7 15.62 -6.02 10.17
CA ASN A 7 16.45 -6.17 8.97
C ASN A 7 15.82 -5.60 7.69
N ALA A 8 14.62 -5.03 7.75
CA ALA A 8 13.94 -4.46 6.59
C ALA A 8 13.37 -3.07 6.91
N PRO A 9 13.41 -2.10 5.97
CA PRO A 9 12.79 -0.81 6.19
C PRO A 9 11.28 -0.93 6.46
N ARG A 10 10.75 -0.14 7.39
CA ARG A 10 9.31 -0.16 7.75
C ARG A 10 8.39 0.02 6.54
N TRP A 11 8.78 0.87 5.58
CA TRP A 11 7.99 1.08 4.36
C TRP A 11 7.87 -0.18 3.49
N VAL A 12 8.89 -1.02 3.43
CA VAL A 12 8.85 -2.28 2.67
C VAL A 12 7.83 -3.21 3.31
N GLN A 13 7.88 -3.32 4.64
CA GLN A 13 6.96 -4.17 5.40
C GLN A 13 5.51 -3.73 5.26
N ILE A 14 5.23 -2.43 5.25
CA ILE A 14 3.86 -1.91 5.02
C ILE A 14 3.40 -2.20 3.59
N ALA A 15 4.28 -2.03 2.59
CA ALA A 15 3.94 -2.37 1.21
C ALA A 15 3.59 -3.85 1.05
N GLU A 16 4.34 -4.74 1.69
CA GLU A 16 4.05 -6.19 1.72
C GLU A 16 2.69 -6.49 2.36
N VAL A 17 2.38 -5.84 3.49
CA VAL A 17 1.06 -5.99 4.15
C VAL A 17 -0.07 -5.53 3.23
N LEU A 18 0.08 -4.39 2.55
CA LEU A 18 -0.94 -3.90 1.62
C LEU A 18 -1.08 -4.81 0.41
N LYS A 19 0.01 -5.34 -0.14
CA LYS A 19 -0.02 -6.33 -1.23
C LYS A 19 -0.77 -7.59 -0.79
N ALA A 20 -0.49 -8.11 0.40
CA ALA A 20 -1.18 -9.28 0.94
C ALA A 20 -2.69 -9.02 1.09
N ARG A 21 -3.08 -7.84 1.60
CA ARG A 21 -4.50 -7.44 1.68
C ARG A 21 -5.18 -7.31 0.32
N ILE A 22 -4.48 -6.80 -0.68
CA ILE A 22 -4.97 -6.77 -2.07
C ILE A 22 -5.17 -8.20 -2.59
N ALA A 23 -4.18 -9.07 -2.39
CA ALA A 23 -4.21 -10.45 -2.86
C ALA A 23 -5.29 -11.31 -2.19
N ASP A 24 -5.55 -11.08 -0.91
CA ASP A 24 -6.62 -11.74 -0.14
C ASP A 24 -8.02 -11.16 -0.44
N GLY A 25 -8.10 -10.06 -1.20
CA GLY A 25 -9.37 -9.43 -1.57
C GLY A 25 -9.94 -8.48 -0.51
N THR A 26 -9.17 -8.15 0.54
CA THR A 26 -9.52 -7.07 1.49
C THR A 26 -9.74 -5.75 0.77
N TYR A 27 -8.95 -5.49 -0.27
CA TYR A 27 -9.14 -4.36 -1.17
C TYR A 27 -9.45 -4.88 -2.58
N PRO A 28 -10.72 -4.87 -3.01
CA PRO A 28 -11.09 -5.31 -4.35
C PRO A 28 -10.48 -4.41 -5.43
N VAL A 29 -10.42 -4.92 -6.66
CA VAL A 29 -10.00 -4.14 -7.83
C VAL A 29 -10.86 -2.86 -7.93
N ASP A 30 -10.23 -1.75 -8.32
CA ASP A 30 -10.84 -0.42 -8.41
C ASP A 30 -11.36 0.14 -7.07
N SER A 31 -11.05 -0.50 -5.95
CA SER A 31 -11.33 0.05 -4.62
C SER A 31 -10.23 1.03 -4.17
N PRO A 32 -10.58 2.05 -3.36
CA PRO A 32 -9.60 2.99 -2.84
C PRO A 32 -8.70 2.32 -1.79
N LEU A 33 -7.40 2.50 -1.95
CA LEU A 33 -6.40 2.18 -0.93
C LEU A 33 -6.35 3.26 0.17
N PRO A 34 -5.84 2.91 1.37
CA PRO A 34 -5.65 3.88 2.43
C PRO A 34 -4.79 5.06 1.98
N SER A 35 -5.24 6.28 2.27
CA SER A 35 -4.50 7.51 1.98
C SER A 35 -3.21 7.58 2.80
N GLU A 36 -2.26 8.45 2.42
CA GLU A 36 -1.03 8.68 3.21
C GLU A 36 -1.34 8.94 4.70
N HIS A 37 -2.36 9.75 4.97
CA HIS A 37 -2.78 10.07 6.34
C HIS A 37 -3.34 8.86 7.08
N GLN A 38 -4.11 8.01 6.41
CA GLN A 38 -4.65 6.78 6.99
C GLN A 38 -3.51 5.79 7.31
N LEU A 39 -2.52 5.66 6.42
CA LEU A 39 -1.34 4.85 6.68
C LEU A 39 -0.50 5.36 7.85
N VAL A 40 -0.38 6.68 8.01
CA VAL A 40 0.28 7.30 9.18
C VAL A 40 -0.45 6.92 10.47
N GLN A 41 -1.78 7.01 10.48
CA GLN A 41 -2.60 6.68 11.65
C GLN A 41 -2.59 5.17 11.96
N GLU A 42 -2.70 4.32 10.95
CA GLU A 42 -2.77 2.87 11.12
C GLU A 42 -1.42 2.26 11.53
N PHE A 43 -0.33 2.71 10.90
CA PHE A 43 1.00 2.11 11.09
C PHE A 43 1.93 2.94 11.98
N GLY A 44 1.53 4.16 12.39
CA GLY A 44 2.36 5.04 13.22
C GLY A 44 3.66 5.49 12.54
N VAL A 45 3.65 5.63 11.22
CA VAL A 45 4.83 5.99 10.42
C VAL A 45 4.82 7.45 9.98
N ALA A 46 5.97 7.99 9.58
CA ALA A 46 6.04 9.32 9.00
C ALA A 46 5.32 9.39 7.64
N ARG A 47 4.76 10.55 7.28
CA ARG A 47 4.07 10.77 6.00
C ARG A 47 4.95 10.42 4.79
N GLY A 48 6.25 10.73 4.85
CA GLY A 48 7.19 10.35 3.79
C GLY A 48 7.34 8.83 3.62
N THR A 49 7.24 8.07 4.70
CA THR A 49 7.24 6.60 4.68
C THR A 49 5.95 6.07 4.05
N ALA A 50 4.80 6.59 4.47
CA ALA A 50 3.50 6.25 3.87
C ALA A 50 3.45 6.58 2.37
N ARG A 51 4.02 7.73 1.96
CA ARG A 51 4.15 8.09 0.56
C ARG A 51 5.00 7.09 -0.22
N LYS A 52 6.14 6.68 0.33
CA LYS A 52 7.02 5.67 -0.31
C LYS A 52 6.29 4.34 -0.53
N VAL A 53 5.47 3.92 0.43
CA VAL A 53 4.63 2.71 0.30
C VAL A 53 3.71 2.84 -0.92
N LEU A 54 2.92 3.91 -1.01
CA LEU A 54 1.98 4.11 -2.13
C LEU A 54 2.71 4.29 -3.47
N VAL A 55 3.87 4.95 -3.49
CA VAL A 55 4.73 5.01 -4.69
C VAL A 55 5.12 3.62 -5.13
N ARG A 56 5.65 2.80 -4.22
CA ARG A 56 6.10 1.43 -4.52
C ARG A 56 4.98 0.58 -5.10
N LEU A 57 3.78 0.61 -4.50
CA LEU A 57 2.63 -0.13 -5.02
C LEU A 57 2.24 0.30 -6.45
N ARG A 58 2.43 1.58 -6.78
CA ARG A 58 2.20 2.07 -8.15
C ARG A 58 3.29 1.64 -9.13
N GLU A 59 4.54 1.66 -8.70
CA GLU A 59 5.67 1.18 -9.51
C GLU A 59 5.58 -0.33 -9.78
N GLU A 60 5.07 -1.11 -8.83
CA GLU A 60 4.80 -2.55 -9.00
C GLU A 60 3.53 -2.83 -9.82
N GLY A 61 2.78 -1.81 -10.23
CA GLY A 61 1.57 -1.96 -11.04
C GLY A 61 0.38 -2.56 -10.29
N VAL A 62 0.45 -2.70 -8.96
CA VAL A 62 -0.65 -3.22 -8.12
C VAL A 62 -1.60 -2.12 -7.65
N ALA A 63 -1.22 -0.86 -7.82
CA ALA A 63 -2.05 0.29 -7.53
C ALA A 63 -1.88 1.38 -8.60
N TYR A 64 -2.86 2.26 -8.73
CA TYR A 64 -2.79 3.46 -9.56
C TYR A 64 -3.32 4.66 -8.81
N SER A 65 -2.91 5.87 -9.19
CA SER A 65 -3.44 7.10 -8.60
C SER A 65 -4.37 7.82 -9.55
N VAL A 66 -5.48 8.27 -8.99
CA VAL A 66 -6.47 9.09 -9.67
C VAL A 66 -6.42 10.48 -9.09
N ARG A 67 -6.14 11.47 -9.96
CA ARG A 67 -6.00 12.88 -9.55
C ARG A 67 -7.28 13.35 -8.85
N GLY A 68 -7.13 13.85 -7.63
CA GLY A 68 -8.23 14.36 -6.81
C GLY A 68 -9.06 13.30 -6.09
N LEU A 69 -8.85 12.00 -6.38
CA LEU A 69 -9.63 10.90 -5.78
C LEU A 69 -8.79 9.97 -4.91
N GLY A 70 -7.48 9.85 -5.14
CA GLY A 70 -6.58 9.10 -4.28
C GLY A 70 -5.83 7.98 -5.00
N THR A 71 -5.58 6.88 -4.31
CA THR A 71 -4.90 5.70 -4.85
C THR A 71 -5.86 4.53 -4.82
N PHE A 72 -5.90 3.75 -5.89
CA PHE A 72 -6.84 2.65 -6.10
C PHE A 72 -6.08 1.38 -6.45
N VAL A 73 -6.68 0.23 -6.14
CA VAL A 73 -6.13 -1.08 -6.50
C VAL A 73 -6.22 -1.27 -8.00
N ALA A 74 -5.08 -1.57 -8.62
CA ALA A 74 -5.05 -1.88 -10.05
C ALA A 74 -5.68 -3.25 -10.32
N PRO A 75 -6.38 -3.44 -11.45
CA PRO A 75 -6.71 -4.77 -11.93
C PRO A 75 -5.40 -5.53 -12.11
N ALA A 76 -5.15 -6.50 -11.23
CA ALA A 76 -3.85 -7.10 -11.11
C ALA A 76 -3.37 -7.66 -12.46
N LYS A 77 -2.10 -7.41 -12.79
CA LYS A 77 -1.36 -8.35 -13.62
C LYS A 77 -1.04 -9.53 -12.68
N ILE A 78 -1.98 -10.46 -12.58
CA ILE A 78 -1.74 -11.75 -11.93
C ILE A 78 -0.73 -12.46 -12.84
N GLU A 79 0.56 -12.32 -12.52
CA GLU A 79 1.52 -13.29 -12.98
C GLU A 79 1.24 -14.56 -12.18
N GLY A 80 0.53 -15.49 -12.83
CA GLY A 80 0.24 -16.82 -12.31
C GLY A 80 1.48 -17.69 -12.21
#